data_AF-A0A8J6JSD8-F1
#
_entry.id   AF-A0A8J6JSD8-F1
#
_cell.length_a   1.000
_cell.length_b   1.000
_cell.length_c   1.000
_cell.angle_alpha   90.00
_cell.angle_beta   90.00
_cell.angle_gamma   90.00
#
_symmetry.space_group_name_H-M   'P 1'
#
loop_
_entity.id
_entity.type
_entity.pdbx_description
1 polymer ?
#
loop_
_entity_poly.entity_id
_entity_poly.type
_entity_poly.pdbx_seq_one_letter_code
_entity_poly.pdbx_strand_id
1 'polypeptide(L)'
;KDGPELLMGRRHKSLRFMPDVMVFPGGRVDPGDAAAPATSELRPEVLAGLSRVGGTRLARACAMAAARELHEETGLSMGDPPALAALDYLCRAVTPTGRPMRFNARFLIAPASAVRGNIVSSGELEELGFYAATAARAAGMASITAVILEEFLAWHSMPATERAGRTPARFLGMNRRSLERPITPSAPRPRPPA
;
A
#
# COMPACT_ATOMS: atom_id res chain seq x y z
N LYS A 1 26.82 -3.94 -0.16
CA LYS A 1 25.51 -4.49 -0.58
C LYS A 1 24.49 -3.41 -0.32
N ASP A 2 23.82 -2.92 -1.35
CA ASP A 2 23.04 -1.68 -1.35
C ASP A 2 21.62 -1.79 -0.75
N GLY A 3 21.39 -2.75 0.16
CA GLY A 3 20.10 -2.98 0.80
C GLY A 3 19.02 -3.53 -0.13
N PRO A 4 17.75 -3.62 0.32
CA PRO A 4 16.63 -3.97 -0.56
C PRO A 4 16.31 -2.83 -1.53
N GLU A 5 15.92 -3.20 -2.75
CA GLU A 5 15.42 -2.27 -3.76
C GLU A 5 13.88 -2.32 -3.81
N LEU A 6 13.26 -1.18 -4.09
CA LEU A 6 11.81 -1.04 -4.18
C LEU A 6 11.41 -0.52 -5.55
N LEU A 7 10.33 -1.07 -6.10
CA LEU A 7 9.70 -0.54 -7.30
C LEU A 7 9.08 0.83 -6.99
N MET A 8 9.56 1.85 -7.70
CA MET A 8 9.11 3.22 -7.55
C MET A 8 9.07 3.91 -8.90
N GLY A 9 8.33 5.02 -8.96
CA GLY A 9 8.32 5.93 -10.12
C GLY A 9 8.14 7.37 -9.69
N ARG A 10 8.53 8.28 -10.56
CA ARG A 10 8.35 9.72 -10.40
C ARG A 10 7.00 10.13 -10.96
N ARG A 11 6.18 10.79 -10.15
CA ARG A 11 4.88 11.29 -10.61
C ARG A 11 5.05 12.35 -11.69
N HIS A 12 4.32 12.21 -12.79
CA HIS A 12 4.37 13.19 -13.86
C HIS A 12 4.00 14.60 -13.34
N LYS A 13 4.73 15.61 -13.84
CA LYS A 13 4.67 17.02 -13.40
C LYS A 13 3.29 17.67 -13.57
N SER A 14 2.47 17.13 -14.47
CA SER A 14 1.09 17.60 -14.73
C SER A 14 0.06 17.12 -13.71
N LEU A 15 0.42 16.20 -12.79
CA LEU A 15 -0.52 15.63 -11.83
C LEU A 15 -0.83 16.63 -10.70
N ARG A 16 -2.13 16.82 -10.41
CA ARG A 16 -2.64 17.77 -9.40
C ARG A 16 -2.22 17.45 -7.96
N PHE A 17 -1.85 16.21 -7.67
CA PHE A 17 -1.42 15.78 -6.35
C PHE A 17 0.01 15.25 -6.42
N MET A 18 0.90 15.88 -5.63
CA MET A 18 2.32 15.52 -5.51
C MET A 18 3.02 15.33 -6.88
N PRO A 19 3.07 16.36 -7.74
CA PRO A 19 3.85 16.28 -8.96
C PRO A 19 5.35 16.20 -8.66
N ASP A 20 6.11 15.54 -9.53
CA ASP A 20 7.58 15.54 -9.52
C ASP A 20 8.23 14.97 -8.23
N VAL A 21 7.62 13.94 -7.66
CA VAL A 21 8.18 13.20 -6.51
C VAL A 21 8.11 11.69 -6.72
N MET A 22 9.06 10.98 -6.11
CA MET A 22 9.10 9.53 -6.09
C MET A 22 8.00 8.96 -5.18
N VAL A 23 7.25 7.99 -5.72
CA VAL A 23 6.19 7.24 -5.03
C VAL A 23 6.23 5.76 -5.36
N PHE A 24 5.56 4.95 -4.55
CA PHE A 24 5.24 3.58 -4.90
C PHE A 24 4.06 3.54 -5.86
N PRO A 25 3.96 2.52 -6.73
CA PRO A 25 2.76 2.30 -7.53
C PRO A 25 1.52 2.12 -6.65
N GLY A 26 0.39 2.65 -7.12
CA GLY A 26 -0.89 2.45 -6.45
C GLY A 26 -1.88 3.58 -6.62
N GLY A 27 -3.16 3.22 -6.48
CA GLY A 27 -4.26 4.13 -6.71
C GLY A 27 -5.50 3.84 -5.87
N ARG A 28 -6.66 4.14 -6.44
CA ARG A 28 -7.95 4.06 -5.73
C ARG A 28 -8.46 2.62 -5.78
N VAL A 29 -9.16 2.23 -4.72
CA VAL A 29 -10.00 1.02 -4.76
C VAL A 29 -11.26 1.30 -5.58
N ASP A 30 -11.48 0.49 -6.60
CA ASP A 30 -12.64 0.55 -7.48
C ASP A 30 -13.76 -0.40 -7.03
N PRO A 31 -15.03 -0.14 -7.40
CA PRO A 31 -16.16 -0.96 -6.96
C PRO A 31 -16.05 -2.45 -7.31
N GLY A 32 -15.38 -2.78 -8.42
CA GLY A 32 -15.19 -4.15 -8.90
C GLY A 32 -14.07 -4.93 -8.22
N ASP A 33 -13.12 -4.25 -7.56
CA ASP A 33 -11.91 -4.87 -7.02
C ASP A 33 -12.23 -5.97 -5.99
N ALA A 34 -13.29 -5.78 -5.20
CA ALA A 34 -13.70 -6.75 -4.19
C ALA A 34 -14.17 -8.09 -4.78
N ALA A 35 -14.67 -8.10 -6.02
CA ALA A 35 -15.31 -9.26 -6.67
C ALA A 35 -14.48 -9.84 -7.82
N ALA A 36 -13.42 -9.16 -8.26
CA ALA A 36 -12.56 -9.64 -9.34
C ALA A 36 -11.92 -11.00 -9.01
N PRO A 37 -11.71 -11.88 -10.00
CA PRO A 37 -11.11 -13.19 -9.79
C PRO A 37 -9.65 -13.06 -9.32
N ALA A 38 -9.20 -14.03 -8.53
CA ALA A 38 -7.82 -14.15 -8.08
C ALA A 38 -7.35 -15.60 -8.22
N THR A 39 -6.10 -15.81 -8.62
CA THR A 39 -5.50 -17.14 -8.69
C THR A 39 -5.33 -17.75 -7.30
N SER A 40 -5.06 -16.91 -6.31
CA SER A 40 -4.95 -17.29 -4.91
C SER A 40 -5.40 -16.12 -4.03
N GLU A 41 -6.05 -16.41 -2.91
CA GLU A 41 -6.48 -15.38 -1.95
C GLU A 41 -5.38 -14.95 -0.99
N LEU A 42 -5.60 -13.84 -0.29
CA LEU A 42 -4.73 -13.35 0.78
C LEU A 42 -4.50 -14.43 1.85
N ARG A 43 -3.27 -14.52 2.36
CA ARG A 43 -2.97 -15.39 3.50
C ARG A 43 -3.81 -14.98 4.73
N PRO A 44 -4.25 -15.92 5.58
CA PRO A 44 -5.16 -15.62 6.68
C PRO A 44 -4.70 -14.49 7.61
N GLU A 45 -3.41 -14.44 7.94
CA GLU A 45 -2.80 -13.42 8.79
C GLU A 45 -2.82 -12.02 8.15
N VAL A 46 -2.62 -11.95 6.82
CA VAL A 46 -2.66 -10.70 6.05
C VAL A 46 -4.09 -10.20 5.93
N LEU A 47 -5.03 -11.11 5.63
CA LEU A 47 -6.46 -10.81 5.60
C LEU A 47 -6.93 -10.30 6.96
N ALA A 48 -6.55 -10.96 8.06
CA ALA A 48 -6.90 -10.54 9.41
C ALA A 48 -6.35 -9.15 9.73
N GLY A 49 -5.09 -8.87 9.37
CA GLY A 49 -4.46 -7.56 9.55
C GLY A 49 -5.18 -6.43 8.81
N LEU A 50 -5.46 -6.63 7.51
CA LEU A 50 -6.18 -5.65 6.67
C LEU A 50 -7.63 -5.45 7.12
N SER A 51 -8.29 -6.52 7.60
CA SER A 51 -9.71 -6.51 7.99
C SER A 51 -9.99 -5.74 9.28
N ARG A 52 -8.97 -5.41 10.08
CA ARG A 52 -9.10 -4.58 11.30
C ARG A 52 -9.85 -3.27 11.03
N VAL A 53 -9.81 -2.79 9.80
CA VAL A 53 -10.41 -1.54 9.36
C VAL A 53 -11.19 -1.79 8.07
N GLY A 54 -12.52 -1.84 8.16
CA GLY A 54 -13.42 -1.97 7.01
C GLY A 54 -13.71 -3.41 6.56
N GLY A 55 -13.30 -4.42 7.33
CA GLY A 55 -13.69 -5.81 7.15
C GLY A 55 -13.03 -6.50 5.94
N THR A 56 -13.39 -7.77 5.77
CA THR A 56 -12.79 -8.67 4.76
C THR A 56 -13.01 -8.21 3.33
N ARG A 57 -14.19 -7.67 3.02
CA ARG A 57 -14.51 -7.16 1.68
C ARG A 57 -13.58 -6.01 1.27
N LEU A 58 -13.37 -5.03 2.16
CA LEU A 58 -12.44 -3.93 1.86
C LEU A 58 -10.99 -4.41 1.85
N ALA A 59 -10.61 -5.35 2.72
CA ALA A 59 -9.29 -5.94 2.73
C ALA A 59 -8.94 -6.57 1.38
N ARG A 60 -9.84 -7.41 0.84
CA ARG A 60 -9.69 -8.02 -0.48
C ARG A 60 -9.66 -6.98 -1.59
N ALA A 61 -10.56 -5.98 -1.53
CA ALA A 61 -10.59 -4.91 -2.53
C ALA A 61 -9.28 -4.10 -2.56
N CYS A 62 -8.67 -3.80 -1.41
CA CYS A 62 -7.36 -3.13 -1.37
C CYS A 62 -6.23 -3.98 -1.96
N ALA A 63 -6.24 -5.30 -1.74
CA ALA A 63 -5.24 -6.19 -2.32
C ALA A 63 -5.38 -6.31 -3.84
N MET A 64 -6.62 -6.41 -4.33
CA MET A 64 -6.90 -6.43 -5.76
C MET A 64 -6.55 -5.10 -6.43
N ALA A 65 -6.93 -3.98 -5.81
CA ALA A 65 -6.55 -2.64 -6.29
C ALA A 65 -5.03 -2.51 -6.41
N ALA A 66 -4.27 -2.96 -5.41
CA ALA A 66 -2.81 -2.91 -5.47
C ALA A 66 -2.23 -3.74 -6.63
N ALA A 67 -2.80 -4.92 -6.92
CA ALA A 67 -2.37 -5.74 -8.05
C ALA A 67 -2.74 -5.13 -9.40
N ARG A 68 -3.95 -4.55 -9.51
CA ARG A 68 -4.41 -3.85 -10.71
C ARG A 68 -3.56 -2.62 -11.02
N GLU A 69 -3.38 -1.75 -10.03
CA GLU A 69 -2.60 -0.51 -10.18
C GLU A 69 -1.13 -0.80 -10.48
N LEU A 70 -0.55 -1.84 -9.87
CA LEU A 70 0.80 -2.31 -10.23
C LEU A 70 0.91 -2.61 -11.73
N HIS A 71 -0.07 -3.33 -12.29
CA HIS A 71 -0.11 -3.66 -13.70
C HIS A 71 -0.35 -2.42 -14.58
N GLU A 72 -1.35 -1.62 -14.25
CA GLU A 72 -1.75 -0.44 -15.01
C GLU A 72 -0.65 0.63 -15.04
N GLU A 73 0.08 0.83 -13.94
CA GLU A 73 1.11 1.89 -13.85
C GLU A 73 2.49 1.44 -14.33
N THR A 74 2.80 0.14 -14.25
CA THR A 74 4.18 -0.35 -14.45
C THR A 74 4.33 -1.47 -15.47
N GLY A 75 3.23 -2.07 -15.94
CA GLY A 75 3.25 -3.24 -16.81
C GLY A 75 3.66 -4.55 -16.10
N LEU A 76 4.00 -4.50 -14.81
CA LEU A 76 4.31 -5.70 -14.01
C LEU A 76 3.04 -6.34 -13.48
N SER A 77 2.93 -7.66 -13.58
CA SER A 77 1.74 -8.41 -13.17
C SER A 77 2.06 -9.45 -12.10
N MET A 78 1.13 -9.63 -11.16
CA MET A 78 1.13 -10.74 -10.19
C MET A 78 0.43 -12.01 -10.73
N GLY A 79 0.20 -12.06 -12.04
CA GLY A 79 -0.60 -13.07 -12.73
C GLY A 79 -1.91 -12.50 -13.27
N ASP A 80 -2.51 -13.23 -14.20
CA ASP A 80 -3.84 -12.94 -14.73
C ASP A 80 -4.69 -14.22 -14.66
N PRO A 81 -5.55 -14.37 -13.63
CA PRO A 81 -5.80 -13.44 -12.52
C PRO A 81 -4.65 -13.35 -11.49
N PRO A 82 -4.57 -12.30 -10.66
CA PRO A 82 -3.44 -12.09 -9.75
C PRO A 82 -3.41 -13.09 -8.58
N ALA A 83 -2.19 -13.45 -8.15
CA ALA A 83 -1.96 -14.31 -6.98
C ALA A 83 -1.77 -13.47 -5.69
N LEU A 84 -2.86 -13.21 -4.96
CA LEU A 84 -2.84 -12.33 -3.78
C LEU A 84 -2.09 -12.92 -2.57
N ALA A 85 -1.82 -14.23 -2.53
CA ALA A 85 -1.11 -14.90 -1.42
C ALA A 85 0.33 -14.41 -1.26
N ALA A 86 0.90 -13.76 -2.27
CA ALA A 86 2.23 -13.17 -2.21
C ALA A 86 2.27 -11.81 -1.51
N LEU A 87 1.12 -11.21 -1.21
CA LEU A 87 1.03 -9.90 -0.57
C LEU A 87 1.20 -10.01 0.95
N ASP A 88 1.99 -9.10 1.50
CA ASP A 88 2.07 -8.76 2.92
C ASP A 88 1.45 -7.39 3.17
N TYR A 89 0.88 -7.18 4.35
CA TYR A 89 0.35 -5.88 4.76
C TYR A 89 1.34 -5.13 5.64
N LEU A 90 1.86 -4.00 5.15
CA LEU A 90 2.87 -3.21 5.86
C LEU A 90 2.24 -2.31 6.92
N CYS A 91 1.42 -1.37 6.48
CA CYS A 91 0.87 -0.33 7.34
C CYS A 91 -0.24 0.45 6.63
N ARG A 92 -0.87 1.36 7.36
CA ARG A 92 -1.86 2.30 6.81
C ARG A 92 -1.54 3.73 7.16
N ALA A 93 -1.64 4.62 6.19
CA ALA A 93 -1.48 6.05 6.39
C ALA A 93 -2.81 6.77 6.12
N VAL A 94 -3.18 7.65 7.05
CA VAL A 94 -4.39 8.48 6.93
C VAL A 94 -3.99 9.94 6.86
N THR A 95 -4.39 10.60 5.78
CA THR A 95 -4.19 12.04 5.61
C THR A 95 -4.98 12.83 6.67
N PRO A 96 -4.41 13.91 7.26
CA PRO A 96 -5.11 14.76 8.22
C PRO A 96 -6.48 15.25 7.73
N THR A 97 -7.38 15.55 8.66
CA THR A 97 -8.75 16.01 8.37
C THR A 97 -8.81 17.38 7.70
N GLY A 98 -7.84 18.26 7.97
CA GLY A 98 -7.77 19.61 7.38
C GLY A 98 -7.15 19.69 5.97
N ARG A 99 -6.79 18.56 5.34
CA ARG A 99 -6.26 18.59 3.97
C ARG A 99 -7.38 18.51 2.94
N PRO A 100 -7.31 19.28 1.83
CA PRO A 100 -8.35 19.28 0.80
C PRO A 100 -8.45 17.91 0.08
N MET A 101 -7.32 17.24 -0.12
CA MET A 101 -7.27 15.86 -0.61
C MET A 101 -6.83 14.92 0.50
N ARG A 102 -7.56 13.82 0.68
CA ARG A 102 -7.36 12.88 1.77
C ARG A 102 -7.38 11.45 1.27
N PHE A 103 -6.46 10.65 1.81
CA PHE A 103 -6.34 9.24 1.54
C PHE A 103 -6.37 8.46 2.85
N ASN A 104 -6.89 7.23 2.76
CA ASN A 104 -6.76 6.19 3.76
C ASN A 104 -6.01 5.03 3.10
N ALA A 105 -4.73 5.27 2.84
CA ALA A 105 -3.88 4.41 2.03
C ALA A 105 -3.39 3.21 2.85
N ARG A 106 -3.50 2.01 2.28
CA ARG A 106 -2.92 0.78 2.82
C ARG A 106 -1.73 0.41 1.95
N PHE A 107 -0.58 0.20 2.57
CA PHE A 107 0.65 -0.18 1.87
C PHE A 107 0.83 -1.69 1.99
N LEU A 108 0.93 -2.34 0.83
CA LEU A 108 1.18 -3.78 0.71
C LEU A 108 2.57 -4.00 0.13
N ILE A 109 3.13 -5.17 0.38
CA ILE A 109 4.45 -5.59 -0.09
C ILE A 109 4.31 -6.91 -0.84
N ALA A 110 4.98 -7.05 -1.98
CA ALA A 110 5.21 -8.33 -2.62
C ALA A 110 6.71 -8.47 -2.95
N PRO A 111 7.28 -9.68 -2.89
CA PRO A 111 8.64 -9.90 -3.37
C PRO A 111 8.70 -9.75 -4.90
N ALA A 112 9.82 -9.28 -5.43
CA ALA A 112 10.01 -9.15 -6.89
C ALA A 112 9.85 -10.49 -7.64
N SER A 113 10.10 -11.63 -6.98
CA SER A 113 9.88 -12.96 -7.55
C SER A 113 8.40 -13.31 -7.77
N ALA A 114 7.47 -12.56 -7.18
CA ALA A 114 6.03 -12.75 -7.35
C ALA A 114 5.45 -11.93 -8.52
N VAL A 115 6.26 -11.07 -9.15
CA VAL A 115 5.83 -10.25 -10.29
C VAL A 115 6.53 -10.72 -11.57
N ARG A 116 5.85 -10.55 -12.70
CA ARG A 116 6.33 -10.91 -14.04
C ARG A 116 6.04 -9.78 -15.02
N GLY A 117 6.73 -9.79 -16.14
CA GLY A 117 6.59 -8.78 -17.20
C GLY A 117 7.80 -7.86 -17.27
N ASN A 118 7.69 -6.83 -18.10
CA ASN A 118 8.72 -5.80 -18.27
C ASN A 118 8.15 -4.48 -17.75
N ILE A 119 9.02 -3.65 -17.18
CA ILE A 119 8.61 -2.31 -16.75
C ILE A 119 8.27 -1.49 -17.99
N VAL A 120 7.02 -1.07 -18.09
CA VAL A 120 6.51 -0.18 -19.11
C VAL A 120 5.70 0.91 -18.41
N SER A 121 6.09 2.16 -18.61
CA SER A 121 5.33 3.30 -18.08
C SER A 121 4.03 3.48 -18.85
N SER A 122 2.94 3.68 -18.12
CA SER A 122 1.65 4.12 -18.69
C SER A 122 1.55 5.63 -18.94
N GLY A 123 2.58 6.39 -18.57
CA GLY A 123 2.62 7.85 -18.66
C GLY A 123 2.25 8.58 -17.36
N GLU A 124 1.71 7.89 -16.35
CA GLU A 124 1.45 8.50 -15.02
C GLU A 124 2.70 8.58 -14.14
N LEU A 125 3.53 7.52 -14.20
CA LEU A 125 4.82 7.43 -13.53
C LEU A 125 5.95 7.39 -14.56
N GLU A 126 6.83 8.38 -14.50
CA GLU A 126 8.08 8.43 -15.25
C GLU A 126 9.21 7.82 -14.39
N GLU A 127 10.38 7.59 -14.99
CA GLU A 127 11.55 7.04 -14.26
C GLU A 127 11.19 5.81 -13.41
N LEU A 128 10.43 4.87 -13.99
CA LEU A 128 10.03 3.65 -13.30
C LEU A 128 11.20 2.68 -13.20
N GLY A 129 11.40 2.14 -12.00
CA GLY A 129 12.48 1.20 -11.76
C GLY A 129 12.50 0.67 -10.33
N PHE A 130 13.38 -0.31 -10.11
CA PHE A 130 13.77 -0.72 -8.76
C PHE A 130 14.86 0.22 -8.28
N TYR A 131 14.62 0.89 -7.15
CA TYR A 131 15.54 1.84 -6.53
C TYR A 131 16.00 1.33 -5.18
N ALA A 132 17.31 1.38 -4.94
CA ALA A 132 17.84 1.28 -3.59
C ALA A 132 17.28 2.40 -2.71
N ALA A 133 17.08 2.12 -1.42
CA ALA A 133 16.47 3.08 -0.48
C ALA A 133 17.22 4.43 -0.41
N THR A 134 18.54 4.43 -0.57
CA THR A 134 19.38 5.65 -0.60
C THR A 134 19.16 6.44 -1.89
N ALA A 135 19.12 5.76 -3.05
CA ALA A 135 18.86 6.38 -4.34
C ALA A 135 17.46 7.00 -4.41
N ALA A 136 16.45 6.29 -3.92
CA ALA A 136 15.07 6.79 -3.85
C ALA A 136 14.99 8.11 -3.05
N ARG A 137 15.69 8.20 -1.92
CA ARG A 137 15.72 9.43 -1.09
C ARG A 137 16.38 10.59 -1.81
N ALA A 138 17.52 10.33 -2.45
CA ALA A 138 18.26 11.34 -3.21
C ALA A 138 17.44 11.87 -4.39
N ALA A 139 16.57 11.04 -4.98
CA ALA A 139 15.70 11.41 -6.10
C ALA A 139 14.51 12.31 -5.72
N GLY A 140 14.25 12.55 -4.43
CA GLY A 140 13.17 13.42 -3.95
C GLY A 140 11.87 12.67 -3.73
N MET A 141 11.58 12.33 -2.47
CA MET A 141 10.39 11.58 -2.09
C MET A 141 9.32 12.44 -1.45
N ALA A 142 8.07 12.08 -1.71
CA ALA A 142 6.94 12.46 -0.88
C ALA A 142 7.22 12.13 0.61
N SER A 143 6.92 13.05 1.54
CA SER A 143 7.31 12.84 2.95
C SER A 143 6.64 11.61 3.57
N ILE A 144 5.40 11.29 3.19
CA ILE A 144 4.76 10.04 3.63
C ILE A 144 5.47 8.81 3.06
N THR A 145 5.88 8.85 1.80
CA THR A 145 6.64 7.75 1.16
C THR A 145 7.96 7.50 1.89
N ALA A 146 8.63 8.56 2.38
CA ALA A 146 9.85 8.42 3.20
C ALA A 146 9.56 7.71 4.52
N VAL A 147 8.47 8.07 5.20
CA VAL A 147 8.05 7.39 6.43
C VAL A 147 7.71 5.92 6.18
N ILE A 148 7.02 5.61 5.08
CA ILE A 148 6.68 4.22 4.73
C ILE A 148 7.94 3.42 4.36
N LEU A 149 8.91 4.04 3.70
CA LEU A 149 10.19 3.40 3.39
C LEU A 149 10.92 2.99 4.68
N GLU A 150 10.96 3.84 5.71
CA GLU A 150 11.53 3.47 7.01
C GLU A 150 10.77 2.30 7.67
N GLU A 151 9.44 2.33 7.63
CA GLU A 151 8.62 1.22 8.16
C GLU A 151 8.91 -0.09 7.41
N PHE A 152 9.10 -0.02 6.09
CA PHE A 152 9.50 -1.16 5.28
C PHE A 152 10.88 -1.68 5.67
N LEU A 153 11.89 -0.82 5.83
CA LEU A 153 13.24 -1.25 6.18
C LEU A 153 13.27 -1.92 7.56
N ALA A 154 12.56 -1.35 8.53
CA ALA A 154 12.38 -1.97 9.85
C ALA A 154 11.69 -3.33 9.72
N TRP A 155 10.58 -3.42 8.97
CA TRP A 155 9.86 -4.67 8.72
C TRP A 155 10.74 -5.72 8.03
N HIS A 156 11.50 -5.34 7.00
CA HIS A 156 12.34 -6.23 6.21
C HIS A 156 13.48 -6.82 7.03
N SER A 157 13.99 -6.08 8.03
CA SER A 157 15.00 -6.56 8.96
C SER A 157 14.50 -7.61 9.97
N MET A 158 13.18 -7.78 10.11
CA MET A 158 12.58 -8.73 11.04
C MET A 158 12.57 -10.17 10.49
N PRO A 159 12.75 -11.19 11.35
CA PRO A 159 12.51 -12.59 11.00
C PRO A 159 11.09 -12.79 10.44
N ALA A 160 10.93 -13.72 9.49
CA ALA A 160 9.63 -13.99 8.85
C ALA A 160 8.52 -14.35 9.85
N THR A 161 8.86 -15.08 10.91
CA THR A 161 7.94 -15.46 12.00
C THR A 161 7.43 -14.25 12.78
N GLU A 162 8.30 -13.28 13.06
CA GLU A 162 7.93 -12.01 13.71
C GLU A 162 7.06 -11.15 12.79
N ARG A 163 7.40 -11.10 11.50
CA ARG A 163 6.60 -10.38 10.49
C ARG A 163 5.16 -10.87 10.41
N ALA A 164 4.94 -12.19 10.49
CA ALA A 164 3.61 -12.79 10.42
C ALA A 164 2.76 -12.51 11.67
N GLY A 165 3.37 -12.41 12.86
CA GLY A 165 2.66 -12.23 14.14
C GLY A 165 2.42 -10.77 14.55
N ARG A 166 3.00 -9.80 13.85
CA ARG A 166 2.95 -8.39 14.27
C ARG A 166 1.59 -7.75 14.04
N THR A 167 1.27 -6.73 14.84
CA THR A 167 0.18 -5.80 14.50
C THR A 167 0.71 -4.73 13.52
N PRO A 168 0.06 -4.51 12.37
CA PRO A 168 0.52 -3.51 11.40
C PRO A 168 0.50 -2.10 11.97
N ALA A 169 1.41 -1.24 11.49
CA ALA A 169 1.46 0.14 11.91
C ALA A 169 0.36 0.99 11.24
N ARG A 170 0.01 2.09 11.90
CA ARG A 170 -0.89 3.13 11.42
C ARG A 170 -0.25 4.49 11.64
N PHE A 171 -0.24 5.29 10.58
CA PHE A 171 0.23 6.67 10.57
C PHE A 171 -0.96 7.64 10.48
N LEU A 172 -1.08 8.51 11.49
CA LEU A 172 -2.02 9.62 11.49
C LEU A 172 -1.28 10.93 11.21
N GLY A 173 -1.66 11.62 10.15
CA GLY A 173 -1.08 12.92 9.86
C GLY A 173 0.44 12.92 9.67
N MET A 174 0.91 12.04 8.78
CA MET A 174 2.30 11.86 8.34
C MET A 174 3.28 11.33 9.39
N ASN A 175 3.21 11.78 10.65
CA ASN A 175 4.27 11.50 11.63
C ASN A 175 3.79 10.74 12.88
N ARG A 176 2.48 10.66 13.15
CA ARG A 176 1.98 9.96 14.34
C ARG A 176 1.82 8.46 14.07
N ARG A 177 2.90 7.71 14.31
CA ARG A 177 2.91 6.25 14.28
C ARG A 177 2.22 5.66 15.52
N SER A 178 1.36 4.67 15.31
CA SER A 178 0.70 3.86 16.33
C SER A 178 0.39 2.48 15.76
N LEU A 179 -0.02 1.51 16.58
CA LEU A 179 -0.45 0.21 16.06
C LEU A 179 -1.91 0.26 15.56
N GLU A 180 -2.22 -0.55 14.54
CA GLU A 180 -3.59 -0.77 14.06
C GLU A 180 -4.49 -1.23 15.20
N ARG A 181 -5.55 -0.45 15.45
CA ARG A 181 -6.61 -0.80 16.37
C ARG A 181 -7.85 -1.19 15.55
N PRO A 182 -8.54 -2.29 15.90
CA PRO A 182 -9.84 -2.57 15.31
C PRO A 182 -10.74 -1.35 15.43
N ILE A 183 -11.54 -1.07 14.41
CA ILE A 183 -12.67 -0.15 14.60
C ILE A 183 -13.68 -0.89 15.47
N THR A 184 -13.68 -0.61 16.78
CA THR A 184 -14.82 -0.97 17.62
C THR A 184 -16.04 -0.25 17.06
N PRO A 185 -17.16 -0.94 16.78
CA PRO A 185 -18.40 -0.25 16.48
C PRO A 185 -18.65 0.76 17.59
N SER A 186 -18.82 2.05 17.26
CA SER A 186 -19.31 2.99 18.26
C SER A 186 -20.64 2.45 18.76
N ALA A 187 -20.85 2.41 20.08
CA ALA A 187 -22.15 2.13 20.64
C ALA A 187 -23.20 2.99 19.90
N PRO A 188 -24.37 2.43 19.55
CA PRO A 188 -25.41 3.19 18.87
C PRO A 188 -25.67 4.47 19.67
N ARG A 189 -25.64 5.63 18.99
CA ARG A 189 -26.02 6.89 19.64
C ARG A 189 -27.44 6.69 20.22
N PRO A 190 -27.68 7.05 21.50
CA PRO A 190 -29.04 7.02 22.04
C PRO A 190 -29.94 7.85 21.12
N ARG A 191 -31.12 7.31 20.78
CA ARG A 191 -32.13 8.09 20.06
C ARG A 191 -32.48 9.31 20.91
N PRO A 192 -32.63 10.51 20.30
CA PRO A 192 -33.18 11.63 21.04
C PRO A 192 -34.56 11.25 21.60
N PRO A 193 -34.94 11.76 22.79
CA PRO A 193 -36.29 11.56 23.31
C PRO A 193 -37.32 12.10 22.30
N ALA A 194 -38.46 11.41 22.21
CA ALA A 194 -39.58 11.74 21.33
C ALA A 194 -40.21 13.09 21.68
#